data_AF-A0A2A2FDJ6-F1
#
_entry.id   AF-A0A2A2FDJ6-F1
#
_cell.length_a   1.000
_cell.length_b   1.000
_cell.length_c   1.000
_cell.angle_alpha   90.00
_cell.angle_beta   90.00
_cell.angle_gamma   90.00
#
_symmetry.space_group_name_H-M   'P 1'
#
loop_
_entity.id
_entity.type
_entity.pdbx_description
1 polymer ?
#
loop_
_entity_poly.entity_id
_entity_poly.type
_entity_poly.pdbx_seq_one_letter_code
_entity_poly.pdbx_strand_id
1 'polypeptide(L)'
;MGYACPVCETPQRDGEHLAHHLAFTAMLHGGDHEAWLDDHAPDWSDREPATLAAEVTPHAEDAEYHEVFEDTVDRGRPDVDLGAHDGVGSGGHDHAGHGHSHDHADHGHAAGGGRGAVNPTGGNGGTDPAVADAIREAREMAREAGESEGDANDGDSESDGSDGSDDRDDSSA
;
A
#
# COMPACT_ATOMS: atom_id res chain seq x y z
N MET A 1 -20.67 6.79 4.72
CA MET A 1 -20.72 8.12 5.35
C MET A 1 -19.73 8.06 6.50
N GLY A 2 -18.75 8.95 6.49
CA GLY A 2 -17.70 9.02 7.50
C GLY A 2 -18.00 10.06 8.56
N TYR A 3 -17.04 10.29 9.46
CA TYR A 3 -17.13 11.29 10.52
C TYR A 3 -15.88 12.16 10.54
N ALA A 4 -16.04 13.47 10.70
CA ALA A 4 -14.92 14.38 10.92
C ALA A 4 -14.43 14.27 12.36
N CYS A 5 -13.11 14.22 12.56
CA CYS A 5 -12.53 14.35 13.89
C CYS A 5 -12.87 15.72 14.47
N PRO A 6 -13.47 15.82 15.68
CA PRO A 6 -13.89 17.10 16.27
C PRO A 6 -12.71 18.00 16.67
N VAL A 7 -11.48 17.47 16.65
CA VAL A 7 -10.27 18.20 17.04
C VAL A 7 -9.48 18.71 15.82
N CYS A 8 -9.29 17.87 14.82
CA CYS A 8 -8.44 18.17 13.65
C CYS A 8 -9.18 18.15 12.30
N GLU A 9 -10.51 18.01 12.33
CA GLU A 9 -11.42 18.02 11.17
C GLU A 9 -11.13 16.95 10.11
N THR A 10 -10.20 16.02 10.38
CA THR A 10 -9.82 14.97 9.42
C THR A 10 -10.98 13.97 9.27
N PRO A 11 -11.47 13.73 8.03
CA PRO A 11 -12.54 12.78 7.79
C PRO A 11 -12.06 11.35 8.00
N GLN A 12 -12.84 10.58 8.75
CA GLN A 12 -12.61 9.17 9.06
C GLN A 12 -13.68 8.32 8.41
N ARG A 13 -13.30 7.11 7.99
CA ARG A 13 -14.18 6.22 7.19
C ARG A 13 -15.49 5.88 7.89
N ASP A 14 -15.41 5.60 9.19
CA ASP A 14 -16.53 5.22 10.05
C ASP A 14 -16.23 5.60 11.52
N GLY A 15 -17.20 5.35 12.40
CA GLY A 15 -17.09 5.70 13.81
C GLY A 15 -15.97 4.96 14.55
N GLU A 16 -15.63 3.73 14.14
CA GLU A 16 -14.55 2.96 14.75
C GLU A 16 -13.19 3.51 14.35
N HIS A 17 -13.01 3.90 13.08
CA HIS A 17 -11.82 4.61 12.63
C HIS A 17 -11.66 5.97 13.32
N LEU A 18 -12.76 6.68 13.56
CA LEU A 18 -12.75 7.90 14.38
C LEU A 18 -12.28 7.63 15.81
N ALA A 19 -12.84 6.61 16.47
CA ALA A 19 -12.44 6.22 17.82
C ALA A 19 -10.95 5.86 17.88
N HIS A 20 -10.46 5.05 16.93
CA HIS A 20 -9.04 4.73 16.83
C HIS A 20 -8.16 5.97 16.60
N HIS A 21 -8.56 6.84 15.68
CA HIS A 21 -7.82 8.06 15.39
C HIS A 21 -7.68 8.94 16.64
N LEU A 22 -8.78 9.16 17.38
CA LEU A 22 -8.77 9.93 18.62
C LEU A 22 -7.89 9.27 19.68
N ALA A 23 -8.10 7.97 19.96
CA ALA A 23 -7.40 7.26 21.02
C ALA A 23 -5.89 7.15 20.74
N PHE A 24 -5.48 6.77 19.53
CA PHE A 24 -4.05 6.68 19.20
C PHE A 24 -3.38 8.04 19.12
N THR A 25 -4.06 9.07 18.62
CA THR A 25 -3.49 10.42 18.60
C THR A 25 -3.32 10.95 20.01
N ALA A 26 -4.30 10.73 20.89
CA ALA A 26 -4.18 11.06 22.31
C ALA A 26 -3.02 10.29 22.99
N MET A 27 -2.89 8.98 22.78
CA MET A 27 -1.79 8.21 23.41
C MET A 27 -0.39 8.60 22.90
N LEU A 28 -0.25 8.88 21.60
CA LEU A 28 1.06 9.11 20.98
C LEU A 28 1.49 10.58 21.03
N HIS A 29 0.53 11.50 20.98
CA HIS A 29 0.80 12.93 20.84
C HIS A 29 0.18 13.76 21.98
N GLY A 30 -0.82 13.23 22.68
CA GLY A 30 -1.55 13.94 23.74
C GLY A 30 -2.24 15.19 23.22
N GLY A 31 -2.34 16.19 24.11
CA GLY A 31 -2.77 17.53 23.76
C GLY A 31 -4.27 17.62 23.51
N ASP A 32 -4.68 18.30 22.45
CA ASP A 32 -6.10 18.59 22.20
C ASP A 32 -6.96 17.32 22.03
N HIS A 33 -6.38 16.24 21.50
CA HIS A 33 -7.08 14.96 21.35
C HIS A 33 -7.32 14.27 22.70
N GLU A 34 -6.34 14.33 23.60
CA GLU A 34 -6.44 13.78 24.95
C GLU A 34 -7.39 14.62 25.80
N ALA A 35 -7.23 15.95 25.80
CA ALA A 35 -8.09 16.86 26.56
C ALA A 35 -9.57 16.77 26.12
N TRP A 36 -9.81 16.58 24.82
CA TRP A 36 -11.16 16.39 24.31
C TRP A 36 -11.76 15.05 24.77
N LEU A 37 -10.98 13.97 24.72
CA LEU A 37 -11.40 12.65 25.20
C LEU A 37 -11.62 12.64 26.72
N ASP A 38 -10.79 13.30 27.51
CA ASP A 38 -10.97 13.38 28.96
C ASP A 38 -12.28 14.08 29.37
N ASP A 39 -12.75 15.04 28.56
CA ASP A 39 -14.02 15.76 28.79
C ASP A 39 -15.25 14.94 28.34
N HIS A 40 -15.16 14.26 27.19
CA HIS A 40 -16.32 13.59 26.57
C HIS A 40 -16.42 12.10 26.92
N ALA A 41 -15.28 11.44 27.17
CA ALA A 41 -15.18 10.02 27.42
C ALA A 41 -14.01 9.71 28.39
N PRO A 42 -14.08 10.09 29.67
CA PRO A 42 -12.94 10.03 30.61
C PRO A 42 -12.31 8.65 30.82
N ASP A 43 -13.02 7.56 30.52
CA ASP A 43 -12.50 6.18 30.57
C ASP A 43 -12.03 5.67 29.20
N TRP A 44 -11.75 6.56 28.24
CA TRP A 44 -11.45 6.21 26.85
C TRP A 44 -10.28 5.23 26.71
N SER A 45 -9.29 5.31 27.59
CA SER A 45 -8.08 4.47 27.56
C SER A 45 -8.35 2.99 27.77
N ASP A 46 -9.42 2.66 28.50
CA ASP A 46 -9.80 1.28 28.83
C ASP A 46 -10.95 0.74 27.96
N ARG A 47 -11.48 1.57 27.05
CA ARG A 47 -12.63 1.22 26.21
C ARG A 47 -12.22 0.53 24.93
N GLU A 48 -13.04 -0.42 24.50
CA GLU A 48 -12.91 -0.98 23.18
C GLU A 48 -13.33 0.04 22.10
N PRO A 49 -12.69 0.01 20.92
CA PRO A 49 -12.92 0.97 19.84
C PRO A 49 -14.39 1.12 19.44
N ALA A 50 -15.13 0.01 19.34
CA ALA A 50 -16.55 0.04 18.98
C ALA A 50 -17.42 0.73 20.05
N THR A 51 -17.09 0.58 21.32
CA THR A 51 -17.81 1.24 22.42
C THR A 51 -17.44 2.72 22.49
N LEU A 52 -16.16 3.03 22.29
CA LEU A 52 -15.71 4.42 22.20
C LEU A 52 -16.35 5.13 20.99
N ALA A 53 -16.48 4.45 19.86
CA ALA A 53 -17.16 4.97 18.66
C ALA A 53 -18.59 5.43 18.95
N ALA A 54 -19.37 4.62 19.67
CA ALA A 54 -20.74 4.96 20.03
C ALA A 54 -20.84 6.24 20.89
N GLU A 55 -19.81 6.54 21.66
CA GLU A 55 -19.76 7.72 22.53
C GLU A 55 -19.26 8.96 21.81
N VAL A 56 -18.29 8.82 20.89
CA VAL A 56 -17.69 9.98 20.19
C VAL A 56 -18.47 10.40 18.94
N THR A 57 -19.15 9.47 18.26
CA THR A 57 -19.89 9.77 17.02
C THR A 57 -21.03 10.79 17.18
N PRO A 58 -21.78 10.86 18.29
CA PRO A 58 -22.78 11.91 18.49
C PRO A 58 -22.18 13.33 18.57
N HIS A 59 -20.87 13.45 18.83
CA HIS A 59 -20.16 14.72 18.90
C HIS A 59 -19.38 15.06 17.62
N ALA A 60 -19.35 14.13 16.66
CA ALA A 60 -18.64 14.30 15.40
C ALA A 60 -19.62 14.66 14.28
N GLU A 61 -19.20 15.58 13.41
CA GLU A 61 -19.98 15.92 12.22
C GLU A 61 -19.84 14.81 11.16
N ASP A 62 -20.93 14.52 10.44
CA ASP A 62 -20.88 13.64 9.27
C ASP A 62 -19.96 14.24 8.19
N ALA A 63 -19.09 13.41 7.62
CA ALA A 63 -18.13 13.83 6.59
C ALA A 63 -18.07 12.84 5.42
N GLU A 64 -17.76 13.35 4.23
CA GLU A 64 -17.40 12.49 3.11
C GLU A 64 -15.98 11.97 3.27
N TYR A 65 -15.84 10.64 3.24
CA TYR A 65 -14.55 9.97 3.18
C TYR A 65 -14.28 9.54 1.74
N HIS A 66 -13.20 10.05 1.13
CA HIS A 66 -12.81 9.67 -0.22
C HIS A 66 -11.95 8.39 -0.18
N GLU A 67 -12.56 7.26 -0.53
CA GLU A 67 -11.82 6.00 -0.69
C GLU A 67 -10.96 6.08 -1.96
N VAL A 68 -9.64 6.26 -1.77
CA VAL A 68 -8.66 6.24 -2.86
C VAL A 68 -8.08 4.83 -2.95
N PHE A 69 -8.36 4.14 -4.05
CA PHE A 69 -7.82 2.82 -4.35
C PHE A 69 -6.47 2.96 -5.05
N GLU A 70 -5.65 1.90 -5.01
CA GLU A 70 -4.38 1.87 -5.77
C GLU A 70 -4.56 2.11 -7.27
N ASP A 71 -5.73 1.80 -7.82
CA ASP A 71 -6.07 1.99 -9.23
C ASP A 71 -6.59 3.41 -9.55
N THR A 72 -7.08 4.17 -8.55
CA THR A 72 -7.63 5.52 -8.75
C THR A 72 -6.64 6.64 -8.43
N VAL A 73 -5.53 6.32 -7.76
CA VAL A 73 -4.41 7.23 -7.67
C VAL A 73 -3.68 7.24 -9.01
N ASP A 74 -3.59 8.43 -9.64
CA ASP A 74 -2.67 8.68 -10.75
C ASP A 74 -1.21 8.71 -10.25
N ARG A 75 -0.84 7.71 -9.44
CA ARG A 75 0.53 7.24 -9.36
C ARG A 75 0.65 6.26 -10.50
N GLY A 76 0.67 6.79 -11.74
CA GLY A 76 1.11 6.03 -12.89
C GLY A 76 2.29 5.19 -12.44
N ARG A 77 2.18 3.87 -12.57
CA ARG A 77 3.30 2.95 -12.33
C ARG A 77 4.49 3.67 -12.94
N PRO A 78 5.52 4.06 -12.16
CA PRO A 78 6.69 4.64 -12.79
C PRO A 78 7.07 3.63 -13.86
N ASP A 79 7.21 4.11 -15.10
CA ASP A 79 7.75 3.33 -16.21
C ASP A 79 9.20 3.03 -15.83
N VAL A 80 9.35 2.11 -14.88
CA VAL A 80 10.60 1.47 -14.57
C VAL A 80 10.77 0.54 -15.75
N ASP A 81 11.50 1.04 -16.75
CA ASP A 81 12.19 0.21 -17.71
C ASP A 81 13.03 -0.78 -16.89
N LEU A 82 12.40 -1.89 -16.50
CA LEU A 82 13.08 -3.09 -16.05
C LEU A 82 13.75 -3.60 -17.32
N GLY A 83 14.87 -2.93 -17.64
CA GLY A 83 15.58 -3.04 -18.90
C GLY A 83 15.60 -4.49 -19.32
N ALA A 84 15.19 -4.71 -20.58
CA ALA A 84 15.22 -6.00 -21.25
C ALA A 84 16.40 -6.82 -20.74
N HIS A 85 16.11 -7.78 -19.87
CA HIS A 85 17.07 -8.81 -19.55
C HIS A 85 17.12 -9.67 -20.82
N ASP A 86 18.20 -9.54 -21.57
CA ASP A 86 18.57 -10.49 -22.61
C ASP A 86 18.49 -11.90 -21.98
N GLY A 87 17.42 -12.66 -22.29
CA GLY A 87 17.46 -14.11 -22.13
C GLY A 87 16.35 -14.85 -21.38
N VAL A 88 15.14 -14.32 -21.16
CA VAL A 88 13.99 -15.22 -20.84
C VAL A 88 12.81 -14.97 -21.78
N GLY A 89 12.45 -16.01 -22.53
CA GLY A 89 11.63 -15.92 -23.74
C GLY A 89 10.24 -15.38 -23.49
N SER A 90 9.95 -14.23 -24.12
CA SER A 90 8.58 -13.85 -24.41
C SER A 90 8.06 -14.70 -25.57
N GLY A 91 7.20 -15.66 -25.24
CA GLY A 91 6.32 -16.33 -26.20
C GLY A 91 5.53 -15.28 -26.97
N GLY A 92 5.67 -15.32 -28.30
CA GLY A 92 5.19 -14.32 -29.24
C GLY A 92 3.69 -14.08 -29.16
N HIS A 93 3.32 -12.80 -29.12
CA HIS A 93 2.00 -12.33 -29.52
C HIS A 93 2.21 -11.30 -30.64
N ASP A 94 2.04 -11.77 -31.88
CA ASP A 94 2.13 -10.95 -33.08
C ASP A 94 0.98 -9.92 -33.13
N HIS A 95 1.24 -8.68 -32.72
CA HIS A 95 0.39 -7.54 -33.09
C HIS A 95 1.01 -6.83 -34.28
N ALA A 96 0.65 -7.30 -35.47
CA ALA A 96 0.94 -6.64 -36.71
C ALA A 96 0.21 -5.28 -36.78
N GLY A 97 0.98 -4.21 -36.62
CA GLY A 97 0.73 -2.92 -37.24
C GLY A 97 0.03 -1.86 -36.38
N HIS A 98 0.81 -0.99 -35.73
CA HIS A 98 0.46 0.42 -35.67
C HIS A 98 1.68 1.33 -35.48
N GLY A 99 2.08 2.01 -36.55
CA GLY A 99 3.06 3.09 -36.48
C GLY A 99 2.36 4.40 -36.16
N HIS A 100 2.63 4.97 -35.00
CA HIS A 100 2.32 6.36 -34.70
C HIS A 100 3.61 7.08 -34.30
N SER A 101 4.15 7.83 -35.25
CA SER A 101 5.11 8.89 -34.99
C SER A 101 4.32 10.09 -34.47
N HIS A 102 4.55 10.48 -33.22
CA HIS A 102 4.15 11.79 -32.74
C HIS A 102 5.39 12.56 -32.29
N ASP A 103 5.73 13.51 -33.14
CA ASP A 103 6.64 14.62 -32.90
C ASP A 103 6.03 15.49 -31.78
N HIS A 104 6.67 15.56 -30.62
CA HIS A 104 6.25 16.47 -29.54
C HIS A 104 7.20 17.66 -29.48
N ALA A 105 6.85 18.67 -30.27
CA ALA A 105 7.32 20.03 -30.10
C ALA A 105 6.69 20.66 -28.85
N ASP A 106 7.56 21.18 -27.99
CA ASP A 106 7.41 22.33 -27.09
C ASP A 106 6.07 22.52 -26.36
N HIS A 107 6.06 22.17 -25.06
CA HIS A 107 5.20 22.84 -24.10
C HIS A 107 5.96 23.09 -22.79
N GLY A 108 6.49 24.32 -22.66
CA GLY A 108 7.08 24.83 -21.43
C GLY A 108 6.04 25.01 -20.32
N HIS A 109 6.31 24.44 -19.16
CA HIS A 109 5.60 24.74 -17.92
C HIS A 109 6.56 25.37 -16.90
N ALA A 110 6.35 26.67 -16.66
CA ALA A 110 6.98 27.41 -15.59
C ALA A 110 6.10 27.46 -14.33
N ALA A 111 6.69 26.99 -13.24
CA ALA A 111 6.57 27.41 -11.83
C ALA A 111 5.22 27.35 -11.08
N GLY A 112 5.13 26.41 -10.14
CA GLY A 112 4.30 26.47 -8.93
C GLY A 112 4.94 25.63 -7.82
N GLY A 113 5.51 26.27 -6.80
CA GLY A 113 6.39 25.64 -5.81
C GLY A 113 5.70 24.68 -4.83
N GLY A 114 6.08 23.40 -4.90
CA GLY A 114 5.89 22.40 -3.85
C GLY A 114 7.18 22.19 -3.08
N ARG A 115 7.11 22.40 -1.77
CA ARG A 115 8.24 22.34 -0.83
C ARG A 115 8.67 20.89 -0.64
N GLY A 116 9.95 20.61 -0.87
CA GLY A 116 10.67 19.52 -0.20
C GLY A 116 10.62 18.13 -0.83
N ALA A 117 10.60 18.00 -2.16
CA ALA A 117 11.10 16.78 -2.77
C ALA A 117 12.61 16.70 -2.50
N VAL A 118 13.02 15.90 -1.52
CA VAL A 118 14.43 15.52 -1.38
C VAL A 118 14.79 14.73 -2.63
N ASN A 119 15.47 15.42 -3.55
CA ASN A 119 16.01 14.84 -4.76
C ASN A 119 17.16 13.92 -4.33
N PRO A 120 17.07 12.57 -4.47
CA PRO A 120 18.17 11.69 -4.09
C PRO A 120 19.40 11.89 -4.99
N THR A 121 19.24 12.62 -6.09
CA THR A 121 20.32 13.01 -7.01
C THR A 121 21.04 14.29 -6.58
N GLY A 122 20.66 14.92 -5.45
CA GLY A 122 21.21 16.19 -4.97
C GLY A 122 22.03 16.13 -3.68
N GLY A 123 22.34 14.93 -3.16
CA GLY A 123 23.19 14.75 -1.99
C GLY A 123 24.62 14.40 -2.39
N ASN A 124 25.55 15.33 -2.23
CA ASN A 124 26.98 15.06 -2.29
C ASN A 124 27.39 14.15 -1.11
N GLY A 125 27.15 12.87 -1.26
CA GLY A 125 27.71 11.79 -0.46
C GLY A 125 27.95 10.66 -1.42
N GLY A 126 29.11 10.67 -2.09
CA GLY A 126 29.53 9.56 -2.93
C GLY A 126 29.26 8.27 -2.17
N THR A 127 28.62 7.30 -2.84
CA THR A 127 28.33 5.98 -2.27
C THR A 127 29.53 5.55 -1.44
N ASP A 128 29.34 5.46 -0.12
CA ASP A 128 30.41 5.07 0.79
C ASP A 128 31.07 3.82 0.20
N PRO A 129 32.40 3.77 0.06
CA PRO A 129 33.06 2.65 -0.59
C PRO A 129 32.67 1.31 0.04
N ALA A 130 32.35 1.27 1.34
CA ALA A 130 31.85 0.07 2.01
C ALA A 130 30.44 -0.34 1.54
N VAL A 131 29.56 0.63 1.27
CA VAL A 131 28.22 0.38 0.72
C VAL A 131 28.29 -0.09 -0.73
N ALA A 132 29.16 0.52 -1.53
CA ALA A 132 29.41 0.08 -2.90
C ALA A 132 29.98 -1.36 -2.93
N ASP A 133 30.84 -1.70 -1.99
CA ASP A 133 31.43 -3.03 -1.84
C ASP A 133 30.40 -4.09 -1.43
N ALA A 134 29.55 -3.77 -0.44
CA ALA A 134 28.47 -4.66 0.01
C ALA A 134 27.46 -4.96 -1.12
N ILE A 135 27.12 -3.97 -1.94
CA ILE A 135 26.22 -4.16 -3.11
C ILE A 135 26.88 -5.05 -4.16
N ARG A 136 28.20 -4.92 -4.37
CA ARG A 136 28.96 -5.76 -5.30
C ARG A 136 29.03 -7.21 -4.82
N GLU A 137 29.32 -7.43 -3.54
CA GLU A 137 29.39 -8.76 -2.91
C GLU A 137 28.02 -9.48 -2.96
N ALA A 138 26.94 -8.77 -2.63
CA ALA A 138 25.59 -9.35 -2.70
C ALA A 138 25.21 -9.81 -4.12
N ARG A 139 25.64 -9.08 -5.15
CA ARG A 139 25.41 -9.46 -6.56
C ARG A 139 26.24 -10.66 -7.01
N GLU A 140 27.40 -10.88 -6.40
CA GLU A 140 28.25 -12.04 -6.68
C GLU A 140 27.65 -13.32 -6.09
N MET A 141 27.22 -13.28 -4.83
CA MET A 141 26.52 -14.41 -4.19
C MET A 141 25.24 -14.83 -4.94
N ALA A 142 24.51 -13.86 -5.50
CA ALA A 142 23.32 -14.14 -6.31
C ALA A 142 23.63 -14.87 -7.62
N ARG A 143 24.83 -14.66 -8.20
CA ARG A 143 25.27 -15.40 -9.40
C ARG A 143 25.69 -16.82 -9.05
N GLU A 144 26.44 -17.00 -7.97
CA GLU A 144 26.86 -18.32 -7.49
C GLU A 144 25.67 -19.20 -7.11
N ALA A 145 24.62 -18.62 -6.50
CA ALA A 145 23.39 -19.32 -6.17
C ALA A 145 22.68 -19.85 -7.43
N GLY A 146 22.49 -19.00 -8.45
CA GLY A 146 21.82 -19.37 -9.70
C GLY A 146 22.55 -20.45 -10.52
N GLU A 147 23.86 -20.58 -10.36
CA GLU A 147 24.65 -21.64 -10.99
C GLU A 147 24.55 -22.99 -10.25
N SER A 148 24.09 -23.00 -8.99
CA SER A 148 23.97 -24.21 -8.17
C SER A 148 22.58 -24.87 -8.19
N GLU A 149 21.56 -24.23 -8.79
CA GLU A 149 20.15 -24.68 -8.74
C GLU A 149 19.56 -25.11 -10.09
N GLY A 150 20.41 -25.49 -11.05
CA GLY A 150 20.02 -25.97 -12.38
C GLY A 150 19.75 -27.48 -12.52
N ASP A 151 19.59 -28.24 -11.43
CA ASP A 151 19.30 -29.69 -11.50
C ASP A 151 18.47 -30.17 -10.30
N ALA A 152 17.14 -30.04 -10.40
CA ALA A 152 16.19 -30.84 -9.62
C ALA A 152 14.91 -31.01 -10.43
N ASN A 153 15.01 -31.93 -11.38
CA ASN A 153 13.95 -32.52 -12.19
C ASN A 153 12.80 -33.09 -11.33
N ASP A 154 11.60 -32.59 -11.61
CA ASP A 154 10.33 -33.31 -11.78
C ASP A 154 9.95 -34.38 -10.73
N GLY A 155 9.01 -34.00 -9.86
CA GLY A 155 8.31 -34.87 -8.93
C GLY A 155 6.82 -34.58 -8.97
N ASP A 156 6.17 -35.21 -9.94
CA ASP A 156 4.74 -35.36 -10.21
C ASP A 156 3.82 -35.21 -8.96
N SER A 157 2.84 -34.31 -9.09
CA SER A 157 1.77 -34.11 -8.11
C SER A 157 0.56 -34.97 -8.49
N GLU A 158 0.45 -36.16 -7.91
CA GLU A 158 -0.78 -36.95 -7.97
C GLU A 158 -1.77 -36.49 -6.87
N SER A 159 -2.61 -35.54 -7.25
CA SER A 159 -3.84 -35.17 -6.52
C SER A 159 -5.03 -35.85 -7.21
N ASP A 160 -5.50 -36.97 -6.67
CA ASP A 160 -6.78 -37.58 -7.00
C ASP A 160 -7.60 -37.71 -5.71
N GLY A 161 -8.66 -36.90 -5.65
CA GLY A 161 -9.45 -36.63 -4.46
C GLY A 161 -10.38 -37.78 -4.11
N SER A 162 -10.45 -38.08 -2.81
CA SER A 162 -11.49 -38.94 -2.24
C SER A 162 -12.88 -38.34 -2.45
N ASP A 163 -13.62 -38.83 -3.44
CA ASP A 163 -15.08 -38.72 -3.50
C ASP A 163 -15.69 -39.71 -2.49
N GLY A 164 -15.84 -39.23 -1.25
CA GLY A 164 -16.46 -39.94 -0.14
C GLY A 164 -17.78 -39.27 0.23
N SER A 165 -18.86 -39.93 -0.17
CA SER A 165 -20.28 -39.79 0.20
C SER A 165 -20.59 -39.09 1.54
N ASP A 166 -21.60 -38.21 1.58
CA ASP A 166 -22.68 -38.37 2.58
C ASP A 166 -23.99 -37.71 2.12
N ASP A 167 -24.98 -38.59 2.04
CA ASP A 167 -26.39 -38.47 1.70
C ASP A 167 -27.14 -37.88 2.91
N ARG A 168 -27.80 -36.71 2.78
CA ARG A 168 -28.83 -36.25 3.75
C ARG A 168 -29.99 -35.51 3.09
N ASP A 169 -30.99 -36.33 2.78
CA ASP A 169 -32.42 -36.05 2.81
C ASP A 169 -32.83 -35.27 4.09
N ASP A 170 -33.56 -34.16 3.96
CA ASP A 170 -34.49 -33.68 5.00
C ASP A 170 -35.60 -32.77 4.42
N SER A 171 -36.64 -33.44 3.93
CA SER A 171 -38.07 -33.21 4.17
C SER A 171 -38.62 -31.78 4.40
N SER A 172 -39.44 -31.34 3.44
CA SER A 172 -40.43 -30.26 3.59
C SER A 172 -41.49 -30.57 4.67
N ALA A 173 -41.78 -29.58 5.53
CA ALA A 173 -43.04 -29.46 6.28
C ALA A 173 -43.39 -27.98 6.54
#